data_AF-A0A6L3B7I8-F1
#
_entry.id   AF-A0A6L3B7I8-F1
#
_cell.length_a   1.000
_cell.length_b   1.000
_cell.length_c   1.000
_cell.angle_alpha   90.00
_cell.angle_beta   90.00
_cell.angle_gamma   90.00
#
_symmetry.space_group_name_H-M   'P 1'
#
loop_
_entity.id
_entity.type
_entity.pdbx_description
1 polymer ?
#
loop_
_entity_poly.entity_id
_entity_poly.type
_entity_poly.pdbx_seq_one_letter_code
_entity_poly.pdbx_strand_id
1 'polypeptide(L)'
;MSAAHNGLKGHPANGLHPVALGHEDLERLHLLRQHRRETRGAGTPARTAGQWVADGVAALVGSWRFIIVQSALLALWIGANALGWARAWDPYPFILLNLVLSFQAAYTAPIIMMSQNRQADIDRKRASQDYDVNLKAELEIELLHQKIDLLREQEIARLTRMVEDLTEALAAARNTALPPTPTT
;
A
#
# COMPACT_ATOMS: atom_id res chain seq x y z
N MET A 1 -70.13 -27.43 -11.90
CA MET A 1 -69.10 -28.48 -11.79
C MET A 1 -67.82 -27.78 -11.41
N SER A 2 -67.46 -27.80 -10.13
CA SER A 2 -66.52 -28.77 -9.54
C SER A 2 -65.10 -28.50 -10.07
N ALA A 3 -64.24 -27.73 -9.42
CA ALA A 3 -63.61 -27.86 -8.09
C ALA A 3 -62.15 -28.33 -8.22
N ALA A 4 -61.33 -27.67 -7.40
CA ALA A 4 -60.20 -28.21 -6.64
C ALA A 4 -58.78 -28.14 -7.23
N HIS A 5 -57.94 -27.41 -6.48
CA HIS A 5 -56.84 -27.94 -5.66
C HIS A 5 -55.43 -27.37 -5.94
N ASN A 6 -55.09 -26.33 -5.17
CA ASN A 6 -54.02 -26.27 -4.16
C ASN A 6 -52.64 -26.89 -4.47
N GLY A 7 -51.56 -26.14 -4.21
CA GLY A 7 -50.20 -26.67 -4.11
C GLY A 7 -49.12 -25.61 -3.92
N LEU A 8 -48.87 -25.21 -2.67
CA LEU A 8 -47.68 -24.48 -2.18
C LEU A 8 -46.34 -25.10 -2.64
N LYS A 9 -45.30 -24.24 -2.80
CA LYS A 9 -43.83 -24.43 -2.54
C LYS A 9 -43.03 -23.56 -3.54
N GLY A 10 -42.01 -22.77 -3.21
CA GLY A 10 -41.22 -22.50 -2.01
C GLY A 10 -40.24 -21.34 -2.32
N HIS A 11 -39.56 -20.83 -1.31
CA HIS A 11 -38.62 -19.70 -1.34
C HIS A 11 -37.33 -19.93 -2.18
N PRO A 12 -36.59 -18.86 -2.55
CA PRO A 12 -35.49 -18.88 -3.50
C PRO A 12 -34.17 -19.34 -2.85
N ALA A 13 -33.45 -20.26 -3.51
CA ALA A 13 -32.12 -20.69 -3.10
C ALA A 13 -31.11 -20.51 -4.25
N ASN A 14 -30.37 -19.41 -4.13
CA ASN A 14 -28.95 -19.24 -4.43
C ASN A 14 -28.34 -19.99 -5.64
N GLY A 15 -28.03 -19.20 -6.68
CA GLY A 15 -27.08 -19.56 -7.74
C GLY A 15 -26.30 -18.32 -8.13
N LEU A 16 -25.08 -18.21 -7.61
CA LEU A 16 -24.01 -17.25 -7.93
C LEU A 16 -24.30 -16.28 -9.10
N HIS A 17 -24.79 -15.08 -8.78
CA HIS A 17 -24.62 -13.95 -9.69
C HIS A 17 -23.13 -13.57 -9.68
N PRO A 18 -22.42 -13.57 -10.82
CA PRO A 18 -21.17 -12.84 -10.90
C PRO A 18 -21.52 -11.40 -10.51
N VAL A 19 -20.80 -10.82 -9.55
CA VAL A 19 -20.96 -9.42 -9.16
C VAL A 19 -20.67 -8.59 -10.41
N ALA A 20 -21.71 -8.32 -11.19
CA ALA A 20 -21.66 -7.45 -12.34
C ALA A 20 -21.51 -6.05 -11.75
N LEU A 21 -20.25 -5.61 -11.60
CA LEU A 21 -19.90 -4.23 -11.30
C LEU A 21 -20.77 -3.34 -12.20
N GLY A 22 -21.63 -2.51 -11.59
CA GLY A 22 -22.43 -1.56 -12.35
C GLY A 22 -21.51 -0.64 -13.15
N HIS A 23 -22.02 -0.05 -14.24
CA HIS A 23 -21.22 0.90 -15.04
C HIS A 23 -20.63 2.04 -14.19
N GLU A 24 -21.32 2.46 -13.12
CA GLU A 24 -20.84 3.45 -12.16
C GLU A 24 -19.64 2.97 -11.32
N ASP A 25 -19.61 1.69 -10.94
CA ASP A 25 -18.48 1.13 -10.17
C ASP A 25 -17.23 0.97 -11.05
N LEU A 26 -17.42 0.66 -12.33
CA LEU A 26 -16.35 0.61 -13.32
C LEU A 26 -15.77 2.00 -13.61
N GLU A 27 -16.59 3.05 -13.62
CA GLU A 27 -16.12 4.43 -13.72
C GLU A 27 -15.37 4.87 -12.47
N ARG A 28 -15.88 4.57 -11.27
CA ARG A 28 -15.17 4.86 -10.01
C ARG A 28 -13.81 4.15 -9.94
N LEU A 29 -13.75 2.89 -10.37
CA LEU A 29 -12.48 2.15 -10.46
C LEU A 29 -11.52 2.77 -11.48
N HIS A 30 -12.03 3.30 -12.60
CA HIS A 30 -11.21 4.04 -13.55
C HIS A 30 -10.67 5.33 -12.95
N LEU A 31 -11.50 6.13 -12.26
CA LEU A 31 -11.08 7.36 -11.60
C LEU A 31 -10.02 7.10 -10.52
N LEU A 32 -10.20 6.06 -9.71
CA LEU A 32 -9.22 5.66 -8.69
C LEU A 32 -7.88 5.21 -9.31
N ARG A 33 -7.91 4.48 -10.43
CA ARG A 33 -6.68 4.11 -11.17
C ARG A 33 -6.00 5.33 -11.78
N GLN A 34 -6.78 6.26 -12.32
CA GLN A 34 -6.27 7.45 -12.98
C GLN A 34 -5.55 8.35 -11.96
N HIS A 35 -6.15 8.53 -10.78
CA HIS A 35 -5.56 9.28 -9.67
C HIS A 35 -4.29 8.61 -9.10
N ARG A 36 -4.26 7.26 -9.06
CA ARG A 36 -3.04 6.49 -8.71
C ARG A 36 -1.93 6.62 -9.77
N ARG A 37 -2.28 6.81 -11.06
CA ARG A 37 -1.30 7.04 -12.12
C ARG A 37 -0.74 8.45 -12.06
N GLU A 38 -1.55 9.45 -11.78
CA GLU A 38 -1.13 10.85 -11.67
C GLU A 38 -0.14 11.07 -10.52
N THR A 39 -0.42 10.52 -9.36
CA THR A 39 0.48 10.56 -8.19
C THR A 39 1.81 9.84 -8.41
N ARG A 40 1.83 8.81 -9.26
CA ARG A 40 3.04 8.04 -9.59
C ARG A 40 3.80 8.61 -10.80
N GLY A 41 3.14 9.44 -11.61
CA GLY A 41 3.66 10.02 -12.86
C GLY A 41 4.32 11.39 -12.69
N ALA A 42 4.23 12.02 -11.52
CA ALA A 42 4.94 13.26 -11.20
C ALA A 42 6.45 13.01 -11.09
N GLY A 43 7.10 13.00 -12.26
CA GLY A 43 8.51 13.26 -12.54
C GLY A 43 9.51 12.83 -11.49
N THR A 44 10.22 11.72 -11.76
CA THR A 44 11.59 11.61 -11.23
C THR A 44 12.36 12.80 -11.82
N PRO A 45 12.78 13.79 -11.03
CA PRO A 45 13.55 14.91 -11.57
C PRO A 45 14.78 14.36 -12.28
N ALA A 46 15.16 14.97 -13.41
CA ALA A 46 16.29 14.53 -14.21
C ALA A 46 17.50 14.30 -13.29
N ARG A 47 17.91 13.04 -13.16
CA ARG A 47 18.98 12.64 -12.25
C ARG A 47 20.25 13.35 -12.69
N THR A 48 20.78 14.24 -11.86
CA THR A 48 22.04 14.92 -12.13
C THR A 48 23.17 13.87 -12.20
N ALA A 49 24.22 14.08 -13.00
CA ALA A 49 25.31 13.10 -13.13
C ALA A 49 25.92 12.68 -11.77
N GLY A 50 26.03 13.63 -10.83
CA GLY A 50 26.48 13.34 -9.45
C GLY A 50 25.55 12.40 -8.67
N GLN A 51 24.24 12.41 -8.97
CA GLN A 51 23.26 11.52 -8.36
C GLN A 51 23.43 10.07 -8.85
N TRP A 52 23.73 9.88 -10.13
CA TRP A 52 24.04 8.57 -10.69
C TRP A 52 25.34 7.99 -10.14
N VAL A 53 26.39 8.81 -10.03
CA VAL A 53 27.68 8.38 -9.47
C VAL A 53 27.54 8.04 -8.00
N ALA A 54 26.84 8.85 -7.20
CA ALA A 54 26.63 8.57 -5.78
C ALA A 54 25.86 7.26 -5.54
N ASP A 55 24.79 7.01 -6.32
CA ASP A 55 24.01 5.76 -6.19
C ASP A 55 24.84 4.53 -6.61
N GLY A 56 25.64 4.67 -7.67
CA GLY A 56 26.54 3.60 -8.14
C GLY A 56 27.67 3.29 -7.15
N VAL A 57 28.29 4.32 -6.58
CA VAL A 57 29.39 4.15 -5.61
C VAL A 57 28.88 3.59 -4.28
N ALA A 58 27.71 4.04 -3.79
CA ALA A 58 27.10 3.49 -2.59
C ALA A 58 26.77 1.99 -2.73
N ALA A 59 26.23 1.60 -3.89
CA ALA A 59 25.97 0.20 -4.20
C ALA A 59 27.25 -0.63 -4.33
N LEU A 60 28.33 -0.05 -4.84
CA LEU A 60 29.64 -0.72 -4.93
C LEU A 60 30.27 -0.92 -3.55
N VAL A 61 30.37 0.14 -2.74
CA VAL A 61 31.06 0.13 -1.44
C VAL A 61 30.30 -0.70 -0.40
N GLY A 62 28.96 -0.79 -0.50
CA GLY A 62 28.14 -1.62 0.37
C GLY A 62 28.10 -3.11 0.01
N SER A 63 28.78 -3.55 -1.05
CA SER A 63 28.72 -4.94 -1.52
C SER A 63 29.82 -5.82 -0.92
N TRP A 64 29.47 -7.02 -0.49
CA TRP A 64 30.42 -8.07 -0.10
C TRP A 64 31.47 -8.37 -1.19
N ARG A 65 31.12 -8.19 -2.46
CA ARG A 65 32.04 -8.39 -3.59
C ARG A 65 33.19 -7.37 -3.61
N PHE A 66 32.93 -6.12 -3.19
CA PHE A 66 33.94 -5.07 -3.16
C PHE A 66 35.01 -5.37 -2.11
N ILE A 67 34.60 -5.81 -0.92
CA ILE A 67 35.51 -6.20 0.17
C ILE A 67 36.44 -7.32 -0.30
N ILE A 68 35.91 -8.36 -0.96
CA ILE A 68 36.70 -9.50 -1.45
C ILE A 68 37.73 -9.05 -2.48
N VAL A 69 37.33 -8.25 -3.48
CA VAL A 69 38.25 -7.76 -4.52
C VAL A 69 39.33 -6.85 -3.93
N GLN A 70 38.96 -5.95 -3.02
CA GLN A 70 39.89 -5.04 -2.35
C GLN A 70 40.92 -5.80 -1.49
N SER A 71 40.47 -6.79 -0.73
CA SER A 71 41.34 -7.67 0.07
C SER A 71 42.26 -8.51 -0.81
N ALA A 72 41.77 -9.04 -1.93
CA ALA A 72 42.59 -9.80 -2.88
C ALA A 72 43.66 -8.93 -3.54
N LEU A 73 43.32 -7.68 -3.91
CA LEU A 73 44.28 -6.72 -4.47
C LEU A 73 45.38 -6.38 -3.46
N LEU A 74 45.01 -6.13 -2.20
CA LEU A 74 45.98 -5.90 -1.12
C LEU A 74 46.89 -7.11 -0.89
N ALA A 75 46.32 -8.31 -0.84
CA ALA A 75 47.08 -9.55 -0.69
C ALA A 75 48.04 -9.79 -1.87
N LEU A 76 47.59 -9.52 -3.10
CA LEU A 76 48.40 -9.61 -4.31
C LEU A 76 49.54 -8.58 -4.29
N TRP A 77 49.27 -7.34 -3.86
CA TRP A 77 50.27 -6.29 -3.77
C TRP A 77 51.36 -6.60 -2.74
N ILE A 78 50.95 -7.09 -1.56
CA ILE A 78 51.87 -7.55 -0.52
C ILE A 78 52.69 -8.74 -1.02
N GLY A 79 52.04 -9.73 -1.66
CA GLY A 79 52.71 -10.90 -2.24
C GLY A 79 53.71 -10.54 -3.33
N ALA A 80 53.36 -9.64 -4.25
CA ALA A 80 54.23 -9.16 -5.31
C ALA A 80 55.46 -8.41 -4.78
N ASN A 81 55.29 -7.59 -3.72
CA ASN A 81 56.42 -6.94 -3.04
C ASN A 81 57.28 -7.93 -2.23
N ALA A 82 56.66 -8.91 -1.57
CA ALA A 82 57.37 -9.92 -0.78
C ALA A 82 58.21 -10.89 -1.62
N LEU A 83 57.75 -11.24 -2.83
CA LEU A 83 58.47 -12.13 -3.75
C LEU A 83 59.64 -11.44 -4.47
N GLY A 84 59.92 -10.16 -4.18
CA GLY A 84 61.16 -9.50 -4.60
C GLY A 84 61.31 -9.31 -6.11
N TRP A 85 60.20 -9.31 -6.87
CA TRP A 85 60.22 -9.26 -8.33
C TRP A 85 60.94 -8.02 -8.88
N ALA A 86 61.00 -6.93 -8.11
CA ALA A 86 61.82 -5.77 -8.43
C ALA A 86 62.23 -5.04 -7.14
N ARG A 87 63.35 -5.43 -6.53
CA ARG A 87 64.20 -4.58 -5.66
C ARG A 87 63.42 -3.57 -4.78
N ALA A 88 62.52 -4.08 -3.91
CA ALA A 88 61.72 -3.35 -2.92
C ALA A 88 61.14 -2.01 -3.42
N TRP A 89 60.15 -2.08 -4.32
CA TRP A 89 59.47 -0.88 -4.84
C TRP A 89 58.70 -0.12 -3.74
N ASP A 90 58.24 -0.83 -2.69
CA ASP A 90 57.66 -0.25 -1.47
C ASP A 90 58.20 -1.01 -0.22
N PRO A 91 59.37 -0.63 0.31
CA PRO A 91 59.97 -1.25 1.49
C PRO A 91 59.08 -1.10 2.73
N TYR A 92 59.18 -2.04 3.68
CA TYR A 92 58.49 -1.93 4.97
C TYR A 92 58.83 -0.58 5.64
N PRO A 93 57.86 0.31 5.95
CA PRO A 93 56.44 0.08 6.20
C PRO A 93 55.50 0.62 5.09
N PHE A 94 55.57 0.06 3.87
CA PHE A 94 54.63 0.27 2.75
C PHE A 94 54.02 1.68 2.65
N ILE A 95 54.87 2.71 2.50
CA ILE A 95 54.47 4.12 2.60
C ILE A 95 53.46 4.50 1.52
N LEU A 96 53.61 3.94 0.32
CA LEU A 96 52.76 4.24 -0.83
C LEU A 96 51.37 3.61 -0.65
N LEU A 97 51.32 2.35 -0.21
CA LEU A 97 50.06 1.67 0.09
C LEU A 97 49.28 2.40 1.19
N ASN A 98 49.98 2.85 2.24
CA ASN A 98 49.36 3.58 3.34
C ASN A 98 48.82 4.96 2.88
N LEU A 99 49.57 5.67 2.03
CA LEU A 99 49.11 6.93 1.45
C LEU A 99 47.85 6.75 0.60
N VAL A 100 47.84 5.74 -0.29
CA VAL A 100 46.70 5.45 -1.16
C VAL A 100 45.47 5.03 -0.35
N LEU A 101 45.63 4.17 0.66
CA LEU A 101 44.52 3.75 1.53
C LEU A 101 43.97 4.92 2.35
N SER A 102 44.83 5.79 2.85
CA SER A 102 44.42 6.99 3.59
C SER A 102 43.62 7.94 2.71
N PHE A 103 44.07 8.19 1.48
CA PHE A 103 43.35 8.97 0.50
C PHE A 103 42.01 8.33 0.10
N GLN A 104 42.00 7.02 -0.13
CA GLN A 104 40.79 6.25 -0.43
C GLN A 104 39.76 6.40 0.68
N ALA A 105 40.15 6.23 1.94
CA ALA A 105 39.26 6.38 3.09
C ALA A 105 38.71 7.82 3.20
N ALA A 106 39.56 8.82 3.02
CA ALA A 106 39.18 10.23 3.08
C ALA A 106 38.11 10.60 2.04
N TYR A 107 38.16 10.05 0.82
CA TYR A 107 37.14 10.28 -0.21
C TYR A 107 35.89 9.41 -0.01
N THR A 108 36.04 8.23 0.59
CA THR A 108 34.93 7.30 0.79
C THR A 108 33.91 7.87 1.78
N ALA A 109 34.35 8.48 2.88
CA ALA A 109 33.44 8.98 3.92
C ALA A 109 32.44 10.06 3.43
N PRO A 110 32.85 11.11 2.69
CA PRO A 110 31.92 12.09 2.12
C PRO A 110 30.97 11.51 1.08
N ILE A 111 31.44 10.58 0.24
CA ILE A 111 30.60 9.94 -0.78
C ILE A 111 29.52 9.09 -0.10
N ILE A 112 29.91 8.31 0.92
CA ILE A 112 28.95 7.55 1.73
C ILE A 112 27.95 8.52 2.38
N MET A 113 28.41 9.61 3.01
CA MET A 113 27.54 10.59 3.66
C MET A 113 26.57 11.25 2.67
N MET A 114 27.01 11.58 1.46
CA MET A 114 26.14 12.12 0.41
C MET A 114 25.08 11.09 -0.03
N SER A 115 25.47 9.82 -0.18
CA SER A 115 24.53 8.76 -0.54
C SER A 115 23.52 8.48 0.57
N GLN A 116 23.94 8.52 1.84
CA GLN A 116 23.08 8.38 3.00
C GLN A 116 22.10 9.56 3.11
N ASN A 117 22.58 10.81 2.96
CA ASN A 117 21.72 11.98 3.01
C ASN A 117 20.64 11.95 1.92
N ARG A 118 21.01 11.47 0.72
CA ARG A 118 20.07 11.24 -0.39
C ARG A 118 19.04 10.16 -0.04
N GLN A 119 19.48 9.03 0.50
CA GLN A 119 18.58 7.94 0.88
C GLN A 119 17.60 8.41 1.96
N ALA A 120 18.06 9.17 2.96
CA ALA A 120 17.22 9.76 4.00
C ALA A 120 16.18 10.75 3.43
N ASP A 121 16.55 11.58 2.44
CA ASP A 121 15.59 12.47 1.76
C ASP A 121 14.51 11.70 0.99
N ILE A 122 14.89 10.61 0.32
CA ILE A 122 13.94 9.72 -0.39
C ILE A 122 12.99 9.07 0.62
N ASP A 123 13.54 8.53 1.71
CA ASP A 123 12.75 7.85 2.74
C ASP A 123 11.82 8.83 3.47
N ARG A 124 12.26 10.06 3.74
CA ARG A 124 11.40 11.12 4.29
C ARG A 124 10.23 11.45 3.36
N LYS A 125 10.47 11.58 2.05
CA LYS A 125 9.41 11.83 1.07
C LYS A 125 8.42 10.67 0.99
N ARG A 126 8.91 9.43 0.99
CA ARG A 126 8.05 8.24 1.01
C ARG A 126 7.19 8.20 2.26
N ALA A 127 7.78 8.45 3.43
CA ALA A 127 7.04 8.48 4.70
C ALA A 127 5.94 9.56 4.70
N SER A 128 6.21 10.75 4.14
CA SER A 128 5.18 11.80 3.99
C SER A 128 4.05 11.36 3.06
N GLN A 129 4.37 10.73 1.94
CA GLN A 129 3.36 10.25 0.99
C GLN A 129 2.51 9.13 1.61
N ASP A 130 3.13 8.19 2.30
CA ASP A 130 2.43 7.10 2.99
C ASP A 130 1.51 7.66 4.10
N TYR A 131 1.96 8.70 4.82
CA TYR A 131 1.14 9.40 5.80
C TYR A 131 -0.11 10.04 5.16
N ASP A 132 0.05 10.78 4.07
CA ASP A 132 -1.07 11.43 3.38
C ASP A 132 -2.08 10.41 2.83
N VAL A 133 -1.59 9.29 2.29
CA VAL A 133 -2.44 8.18 1.82
C VAL A 133 -3.20 7.56 2.99
N ASN A 134 -2.54 7.33 4.13
CA ASN A 134 -3.18 6.75 5.31
C ASN A 134 -4.26 7.67 5.89
N LEU A 135 -3.97 8.97 6.01
CA LEU A 135 -4.94 9.97 6.47
C LEU A 135 -6.16 10.03 5.55
N LYS A 136 -5.94 9.99 4.23
CA LYS A 136 -7.03 9.95 3.26
C LYS A 136 -7.88 8.68 3.39
N ALA A 137 -7.23 7.52 3.58
CA ALA A 137 -7.92 6.26 3.77
C ALA A 137 -8.75 6.27 5.06
N GLU A 138 -8.23 6.84 6.15
CA GLU A 138 -8.94 7.00 7.41
C GLU A 138 -10.21 7.85 7.24
N LEU A 139 -10.10 9.01 6.59
CA LEU A 139 -11.25 9.87 6.31
C LEU A 139 -12.28 9.17 5.40
N GLU A 140 -11.83 8.43 4.38
CA GLU A 140 -12.72 7.68 3.50
C GLU A 140 -13.48 6.57 4.26
N ILE A 141 -12.81 5.90 5.21
CA ILE A 141 -13.45 4.91 6.09
C ILE A 141 -14.48 5.56 7.02
N GLU A 142 -14.18 6.73 7.59
CA GLU A 142 -15.12 7.46 8.44
C GLU A 142 -16.37 7.88 7.67
N LEU A 143 -16.21 8.43 6.46
CA LEU A 143 -17.31 8.79 5.59
C LEU A 143 -18.15 7.57 5.18
N LEU A 144 -17.51 6.42 4.94
CA LEU A 144 -18.21 5.17 4.67
C LEU A 144 -19.03 4.71 5.88
N HIS A 145 -18.50 4.81 7.10
CA HIS A 145 -19.25 4.47 8.32
C HIS A 145 -20.48 5.37 8.48
N GLN A 146 -20.31 6.69 8.37
CA GLN A 146 -21.43 7.64 8.44
C GLN A 146 -22.52 7.32 7.40
N LYS A 147 -22.12 6.98 6.17
CA LYS A 147 -23.07 6.61 5.12
C LYS A 147 -23.79 5.29 5.43
N ILE A 148 -23.08 4.30 5.98
CA ILE A 148 -23.68 3.03 6.41
C ILE A 148 -24.70 3.28 7.53
N ASP A 149 -24.35 4.09 8.52
CA ASP A 149 -25.24 4.40 9.65
C ASP A 149 -26.52 5.11 9.19
N LEU A 150 -26.39 6.09 8.29
CA LEU A 150 -27.55 6.76 7.68
C LEU A 150 -28.44 5.78 6.91
N LEU A 151 -27.85 4.87 6.12
CA LEU A 151 -28.62 3.85 5.40
C LEU A 151 -29.30 2.88 6.37
N ARG A 152 -28.64 2.50 7.46
CA ARG A 152 -29.20 1.64 8.51
C ARG A 152 -30.37 2.31 9.23
N GLU A 153 -30.26 3.58 9.58
CA GLU A 153 -31.36 4.34 10.19
C GLU A 153 -32.57 4.41 9.26
N GLN A 154 -32.36 4.68 7.96
CA GLN A 154 -33.43 4.69 6.97
C GLN A 154 -34.10 3.33 6.82
N GLU A 155 -33.31 2.26 6.78
CA GLU A 155 -33.81 0.89 6.66
C GLU A 155 -34.62 0.48 7.90
N ILE A 156 -34.12 0.78 9.11
CA ILE A 156 -34.83 0.54 10.37
C ILE A 156 -36.14 1.33 10.41
N ALA A 157 -36.12 2.64 10.11
CA ALA A 157 -37.32 3.45 10.10
C ALA A 157 -38.37 2.94 9.10
N ARG A 158 -37.94 2.43 7.93
CA ARG A 158 -38.83 1.82 6.95
C ARG A 158 -39.43 0.51 7.46
N LEU A 159 -38.61 -0.35 8.08
CA LEU A 159 -39.08 -1.60 8.68
C LEU A 159 -40.07 -1.35 9.80
N THR A 160 -39.82 -0.38 10.68
CA THR A 160 -40.73 0.01 11.76
C THR A 160 -42.09 0.46 11.22
N ARG A 161 -42.11 1.34 10.20
CA ARG A 161 -43.36 1.77 9.56
C ARG A 161 -44.15 0.60 8.97
N MET A 162 -43.48 -0.30 8.24
CA MET A 162 -44.15 -1.48 7.67
C MET A 162 -44.73 -2.41 8.74
N VAL A 163 -44.05 -2.56 9.89
CA VAL A 163 -44.58 -3.34 11.02
C VAL A 163 -45.81 -2.65 11.63
N GLU A 164 -45.78 -1.33 11.79
CA GLU A 164 -46.89 -0.54 12.34
C GLU A 164 -48.13 -0.63 11.44
N ASP A 165 -47.96 -0.45 10.12
CA ASP A 165 -49.02 -0.60 9.11
C ASP A 165 -49.67 -1.99 9.15
N LEU A 166 -48.85 -3.05 9.24
CA LEU A 166 -49.34 -4.43 9.34
C LEU A 166 -50.11 -4.67 10.63
N THR A 167 -49.66 -4.08 11.74
CA THR A 167 -50.30 -4.22 13.05
C THR A 167 -51.66 -3.54 13.06
N GLU A 168 -51.77 -2.35 12.47
CA GLU A 168 -53.02 -1.60 12.34
C GLU A 168 -54.02 -2.32 11.41
N ALA A 169 -53.56 -2.85 10.27
CA ALA A 169 -54.39 -3.64 9.37
C ALA A 169 -54.97 -4.91 10.05
N LEU A 170 -54.16 -5.60 10.85
CA LEU A 170 -54.63 -6.75 11.64
C LEU A 170 -55.64 -6.34 12.72
N ALA A 171 -55.44 -5.22 13.39
CA ALA A 171 -56.38 -4.70 14.39
C ALA A 171 -57.72 -4.31 13.77
N ALA A 172 -57.70 -3.64 12.61
CA ALA A 172 -58.89 -3.29 11.85
C ALA A 172 -59.67 -4.54 11.42
N ALA A 173 -58.97 -5.54 10.86
CA ALA A 173 -59.56 -6.82 10.45
C ALA A 173 -60.17 -7.60 11.63
N ARG A 174 -59.52 -7.56 12.81
CA ARG A 174 -60.04 -8.17 14.04
C ARG A 174 -61.35 -7.50 14.49
N ASN A 175 -61.43 -6.18 14.44
CA ASN A 175 -62.63 -5.43 14.82
C ASN A 175 -63.80 -5.62 13.84
N THR A 176 -63.53 -5.93 12.58
CA THR A 176 -64.58 -6.27 11.61
C THR A 176 -65.11 -7.69 11.80
N ALA A 177 -64.32 -8.59 12.38
CA ALA A 177 -64.67 -10.00 12.55
C ALA A 177 -65.49 -10.30 13.83
N LEU A 178 -65.60 -9.37 14.79
CA LEU A 178 -66.37 -9.56 16.02
C LEU A 178 -67.48 -8.49 16.14
N PRO A 179 -68.76 -8.81 15.89
CA PRO A 179 -69.86 -7.86 16.07
C PRO A 179 -70.00 -7.46 17.56
N PRO A 180 -70.43 -6.23 17.88
CA PRO A 180 -70.60 -5.81 19.26
C PRO A 180 -71.62 -6.71 19.94
N THR A 181 -71.20 -7.43 20.99
CA THR A 181 -72.15 -8.09 21.90
C THR A 181 -73.01 -7.02 22.55
N PRO A 182 -74.34 -7.03 22.35
CA PRO A 182 -75.22 -6.04 22.96
C PRO A 182 -75.14 -6.19 24.48
N THR A 183 -74.65 -5.15 25.14
CA THR A 183 -74.77 -4.95 26.58
C THR A 183 -76.24 -4.99 26.96
N THR A 184 -76.62 -6.00 27.75
CA THR A 184 -77.88 -6.02 28.51
C THR A 184 -77.63 -5.44 29.90
#